data_AF-A0A9D9AKC3-F1
#
_entry.id   AF-A0A9D9AKC3-F1
#
_cell.length_a   1.000
_cell.length_b   1.000
_cell.length_c   1.000
_cell.angle_alpha   90.00
_cell.angle_beta   90.00
_cell.angle_gamma   90.00
#
_symmetry.space_group_name_H-M   'P 1'
#
loop_
_entity.id
_entity.type
_entity.pdbx_description
1 polymer ?
#
loop_
_entity_poly.entity_id
_entity_poly.type
_entity_poly.pdbx_seq_one_letter_code
_entity_poly.pdbx_strand_id
1 'polypeptide(L)'
;MSLLFALAALGTVEGWAWPVEGDACREPLFSYAGPADADGRIHPERPPLEDVSAIFPLGAFSPFVCTWYSNHLTVLQERALPRTRGAIVARFTWLRTFHAPMSFRVTMSTDSSMGTLQIKTASGLGGYHPGVLQSSTEQPFTADQSMMFLTRLGEADICASQETENTGTDGAEWIFEYADTDLYCLVVAHSPTHGELMELGEWLIDFASVPADERY
;
A
#
# COMPACT_ATOMS: atom_id res chain seq x y z
N MET A 1 22.21 24.21 15.31
CA MET A 1 20.86 24.75 15.04
C MET A 1 19.97 23.53 14.87
N SER A 2 19.38 23.06 15.98
CA SER A 2 18.65 21.80 16.05
C SER A 2 17.21 22.03 15.61
N LEU A 3 16.79 21.40 14.52
CA LEU A 3 15.38 21.32 14.12
C LEU A 3 14.77 20.11 14.83
N LEU A 4 14.01 20.39 15.89
CA LEU A 4 13.03 19.44 16.43
C LEU A 4 11.89 19.33 15.41
N PHE A 5 11.66 18.13 14.88
CA PHE A 5 10.39 17.80 14.24
C PHE A 5 9.33 17.69 15.33
N ALA A 6 8.33 18.57 15.27
CA ALA A 6 7.11 18.41 16.03
C ALA A 6 6.26 17.33 15.34
N LEU A 7 6.31 16.10 15.85
CA LEU A 7 5.23 15.14 15.61
C LEU A 7 3.97 15.72 16.28
N ALA A 8 2.99 16.10 15.48
CA ALA A 8 1.65 16.38 15.98
C ALA A 8 1.08 15.07 16.53
N ALA A 9 0.95 15.00 17.86
CA ALA A 9 0.21 13.95 18.53
C ALA A 9 -1.28 14.09 18.17
N LEU A 10 -1.75 13.27 17.24
CA LEU A 10 -3.18 13.08 17.01
C LEU A 10 -3.70 11.95 17.91
N GLY A 11 -4.87 12.22 18.47
CA GLY A 11 -5.45 11.49 19.59
C GLY A 11 -5.61 9.99 19.34
N THR A 12 -5.56 9.25 20.45
CA THR A 12 -5.89 7.83 20.52
C THR A 12 -7.28 7.57 19.94
N VAL A 13 -7.33 7.00 18.74
CA VAL A 13 -8.53 6.34 18.22
C VAL A 13 -8.50 4.91 18.77
N GLU A 14 -9.42 4.64 19.70
CA GLU A 14 -9.57 3.32 20.30
C GLU A 14 -9.99 2.28 19.25
N GLY A 15 -9.20 1.21 19.15
CA GLY A 15 -9.72 -0.16 19.05
C GLY A 15 -10.17 -0.66 17.68
N TRP A 16 -9.26 -0.74 16.71
CA TRP A 16 -9.43 -1.66 15.58
C TRP A 16 -8.55 -2.91 15.77
N ALA A 17 -9.20 -4.06 15.92
CA ALA A 17 -8.56 -5.37 16.07
C ALA A 17 -8.46 -6.06 14.70
N TRP A 18 -7.30 -6.65 14.42
CA TRP A 18 -7.04 -7.49 13.25
C TRP A 18 -7.72 -8.87 13.43
N PRO A 19 -8.57 -9.32 12.49
CA PRO A 19 -9.15 -10.66 12.53
C PRO A 19 -8.15 -11.79 12.20
N VAL A 20 -8.37 -12.96 12.81
CA VAL A 20 -7.57 -14.19 12.69
C VAL A 20 -8.16 -15.07 11.57
N GLU A 21 -7.27 -15.51 10.68
CA GLU A 21 -7.30 -16.60 9.69
C GLU A 21 -8.65 -17.10 9.13
N GLY A 22 -8.82 -16.92 7.81
CA GLY A 22 -9.83 -17.67 7.04
C GLY A 22 -10.51 -16.92 5.90
N ASP A 23 -10.40 -15.60 5.73
CA ASP A 23 -11.28 -14.88 4.78
C ASP A 23 -10.68 -13.60 4.15
N ALA A 24 -9.34 -13.43 4.11
CA ALA A 24 -8.74 -12.29 3.41
C ALA A 24 -9.05 -12.36 1.90
N CYS A 25 -9.94 -11.49 1.43
CA CYS A 25 -10.54 -11.45 0.08
C CYS A 25 -11.68 -12.44 -0.23
N ARG A 26 -12.32 -13.11 0.75
CA ARG A 26 -13.62 -13.77 0.52
C ARG A 26 -14.73 -12.99 1.21
N GLU A 27 -15.87 -12.84 0.52
CA GLU A 27 -17.16 -12.57 1.18
C GLU A 27 -17.30 -13.54 2.36
N PRO A 28 -18.00 -13.19 3.46
CA PRO A 28 -18.42 -14.20 4.41
C PRO A 28 -19.38 -15.15 3.68
N LEU A 29 -18.85 -16.26 3.18
CA LEU A 29 -19.66 -17.44 2.95
C LEU A 29 -19.96 -17.96 4.35
N PHE A 30 -21.11 -17.54 4.90
CA PHE A 30 -22.21 -18.44 5.29
C PHE A 30 -23.12 -17.82 6.37
N SER A 31 -24.42 -17.84 6.10
CA SER A 31 -25.40 -18.16 7.13
C SER A 31 -25.09 -19.56 7.69
N TYR A 32 -24.45 -19.68 8.86
CA TYR A 32 -24.75 -20.76 9.83
C TYR A 32 -24.05 -20.52 11.19
N ALA A 33 -24.81 -20.75 12.27
CA ALA A 33 -24.34 -20.70 13.65
C ALA A 33 -23.56 -21.99 14.02
N GLY A 34 -22.35 -21.85 14.57
CA GLY A 34 -21.65 -22.93 15.28
C GLY A 34 -22.21 -23.14 16.70
N PRO A 35 -22.01 -24.32 17.34
CA PRO A 35 -22.61 -24.61 18.64
C PRO A 35 -21.94 -23.81 19.75
N ALA A 36 -22.75 -23.33 20.70
CA ALA A 36 -22.26 -22.67 21.92
C ALA A 36 -21.63 -23.70 22.87
N ASP A 37 -20.55 -23.30 23.55
CA ASP A 37 -20.04 -24.02 24.72
C ASP A 37 -21.11 -24.04 25.83
N ALA A 38 -20.97 -24.99 26.76
CA ALA A 38 -21.98 -25.31 27.78
C ALA A 38 -22.35 -24.15 28.75
N ASP A 39 -21.64 -23.02 28.72
CA ASP A 39 -21.86 -21.86 29.59
C ASP A 39 -22.24 -20.55 28.85
N GLY A 40 -22.36 -20.59 27.52
CA GLY A 40 -22.95 -19.51 26.72
C GLY A 40 -22.16 -18.19 26.69
N ARG A 41 -20.84 -18.19 26.97
CA ARG A 41 -20.00 -16.99 26.93
C ARG A 41 -18.94 -17.08 25.85
N ILE A 42 -18.82 -16.02 25.05
CA ILE A 42 -17.73 -15.86 24.08
C ILE A 42 -16.55 -15.19 24.81
N HIS A 43 -15.43 -15.89 24.93
CA HIS A 43 -14.16 -15.32 25.40
C HIS A 43 -13.15 -15.32 24.24
N PRO A 44 -12.60 -14.16 23.83
CA PRO A 44 -11.53 -14.14 22.84
C PRO A 44 -10.21 -14.57 23.49
N GLU A 45 -9.74 -15.78 23.16
CA GLU A 45 -8.36 -16.17 23.44
C GLU A 45 -7.38 -15.45 22.50
N ARG A 46 -6.18 -15.16 23.02
CA ARG A 46 -5.10 -14.48 22.30
C ARG A 46 -4.43 -15.46 21.33
N PRO A 47 -4.38 -15.23 20.00
CA PRO A 47 -3.81 -16.21 19.08
C PRO A 47 -2.29 -16.06 18.92
N PRO A 48 -1.61 -17.12 18.46
CA PRO A 48 -0.17 -17.14 18.25
C PRO A 48 0.24 -16.40 16.98
N LEU A 49 1.49 -15.94 16.96
CA LEU A 49 2.12 -15.26 15.82
C LEU A 49 2.51 -16.29 14.75
N GLU A 50 1.92 -16.21 13.55
CA GLU A 50 2.48 -16.51 12.19
C GLU A 50 1.41 -17.01 11.18
N ASP A 51 0.91 -16.13 10.30
CA ASP A 51 0.59 -16.41 8.88
C ASP A 51 0.55 -15.08 8.08
N VAL A 52 1.16 -15.06 6.89
CA VAL A 52 1.58 -13.87 6.11
C VAL A 52 0.99 -13.83 4.68
N SER A 53 -0.14 -14.49 4.45
CA SER A 53 -0.70 -14.70 3.09
C SER A 53 -1.58 -13.55 2.55
N ALA A 54 -2.11 -12.67 3.40
CA ALA A 54 -2.92 -11.52 2.98
C ALA A 54 -2.05 -10.29 2.64
N ILE A 55 -2.18 -9.74 1.43
CA ILE A 55 -1.42 -8.54 1.01
C ILE A 55 -2.01 -7.25 1.60
N PHE A 56 -3.35 -7.16 1.67
CA PHE A 56 -4.09 -6.02 2.21
C PHE A 56 -4.83 -6.40 3.50
N PRO A 57 -5.15 -5.42 4.37
CA PRO A 57 -5.99 -5.64 5.53
C PRO A 57 -7.39 -6.16 5.18
N LEU A 58 -7.95 -6.95 6.10
CA LEU A 58 -9.33 -7.41 5.99
C LEU A 58 -10.30 -6.21 5.97
N GLY A 59 -11.22 -6.21 5.01
CA GLY A 59 -12.19 -5.13 4.81
C GLY A 59 -11.64 -3.88 4.11
N ALA A 60 -10.36 -3.84 3.71
CA ALA A 60 -9.80 -2.71 2.97
C ALA A 60 -10.49 -2.51 1.61
N PHE A 61 -10.93 -3.59 0.98
CA PHE A 61 -11.59 -3.58 -0.33
C PHE A 61 -12.74 -4.58 -0.39
N SER A 62 -13.62 -4.41 -1.38
CA SER A 62 -14.54 -5.49 -1.77
C SER A 62 -13.75 -6.73 -2.21
N PRO A 63 -14.30 -7.96 -2.07
CA PRO A 63 -13.59 -9.18 -2.46
C PRO A 63 -13.09 -9.19 -3.91
N PHE A 64 -13.85 -8.61 -4.83
CA PHE A 64 -13.45 -8.46 -6.23
C PHE A 64 -12.21 -7.57 -6.39
N VAL A 65 -12.24 -6.36 -5.80
CA VAL A 65 -11.13 -5.40 -5.88
C VAL A 65 -9.89 -5.93 -5.14
N CYS A 66 -10.08 -6.51 -3.95
CA CYS A 66 -9.05 -7.17 -3.15
C CYS A 66 -8.32 -8.25 -3.98
N THR A 67 -9.08 -9.12 -4.65
CA THR A 67 -8.53 -10.19 -5.49
C THR A 67 -7.77 -9.61 -6.68
N TRP A 68 -8.32 -8.60 -7.36
CA TRP A 68 -7.71 -8.01 -8.53
C TRP A 68 -6.37 -7.32 -8.20
N TYR A 69 -6.33 -6.45 -7.19
CA TYR A 69 -5.09 -5.82 -6.75
C TYR A 69 -4.06 -6.84 -6.22
N SER A 70 -4.51 -7.83 -5.45
CA SER A 70 -3.61 -8.86 -4.90
C SER A 70 -2.96 -9.71 -5.98
N ASN A 71 -3.65 -9.98 -7.09
CA ASN A 71 -3.09 -10.70 -8.23
C ASN A 71 -1.93 -9.92 -8.88
N HIS A 72 -2.09 -8.60 -9.06
CA HIS A 72 -1.02 -7.75 -9.59
C HIS A 72 0.19 -7.72 -8.65
N LEU A 73 -0.03 -7.50 -7.36
CA LEU A 73 1.04 -7.49 -6.37
C LEU A 73 1.74 -8.86 -6.25
N THR A 74 1.01 -9.97 -6.37
CA THR A 74 1.59 -11.31 -6.37
C THR A 74 2.54 -11.51 -7.55
N VAL A 75 2.15 -11.10 -8.75
CA VAL A 75 3.03 -11.17 -9.94
C VAL A 75 4.23 -10.25 -9.80
N LEU A 76 4.03 -9.06 -9.24
CA LEU A 76 5.12 -8.15 -8.86
C LEU A 76 5.96 -8.68 -7.69
N GLN A 77 5.68 -9.87 -7.15
CA GLN A 77 6.37 -10.46 -6.00
C GLN A 77 6.40 -9.51 -4.80
N GLU A 78 5.33 -8.77 -4.61
CA GLU A 78 5.11 -7.84 -3.52
C GLU A 78 4.31 -8.54 -2.41
N ARG A 79 4.76 -8.38 -1.17
CA ARG A 79 4.04 -8.84 0.03
C ARG A 79 3.39 -7.67 0.75
N ALA A 80 2.57 -7.95 1.76
CA ALA A 80 2.10 -6.94 2.72
C ALA A 80 3.25 -6.06 3.21
N LEU A 81 2.97 -4.77 3.41
CA LEU A 81 3.99 -3.86 3.92
C LEU A 81 4.33 -4.20 5.37
N PRO A 82 5.63 -4.38 5.70
CA PRO A 82 6.02 -4.73 7.06
C PRO A 82 5.98 -3.49 7.96
N ARG A 83 5.34 -3.62 9.12
CA ARG A 83 5.41 -2.62 10.19
C ARG A 83 6.72 -2.78 10.95
N THR A 84 7.74 -2.05 10.51
CA THR A 84 9.12 -2.24 10.98
C THR A 84 9.54 -1.12 11.91
N ARG A 85 10.04 -1.46 13.10
CA ARG A 85 10.61 -0.46 14.00
C ARG A 85 11.83 0.20 13.36
N GLY A 86 11.89 1.52 13.42
CA GLY A 86 13.01 2.29 12.89
C GLY A 86 12.97 2.49 11.37
N ALA A 87 11.84 2.17 10.74
CA ALA A 87 11.66 2.37 9.31
C ALA A 87 10.25 2.86 8.97
N ILE A 88 10.19 3.64 7.89
CA ILE A 88 8.95 3.98 7.19
C ILE A 88 9.00 3.24 5.86
N VAL A 89 7.90 2.59 5.49
CA VAL A 89 7.76 1.91 4.21
C VAL A 89 6.55 2.49 3.51
N ALA A 90 6.74 2.93 2.27
CA ALA A 90 5.65 3.35 1.40
C ALA A 90 5.67 2.50 0.13
N ARG A 91 4.49 2.20 -0.43
CA ARG A 91 4.35 1.59 -1.74
C ARG A 91 3.36 2.37 -2.57
N PHE A 92 3.77 2.69 -3.79
CA PHE A 92 2.89 3.16 -4.85
C PHE A 92 2.75 2.03 -5.87
N THR A 93 1.53 1.56 -6.09
CA THR A 93 1.21 0.58 -7.15
C THR A 93 0.45 1.30 -8.24
N TRP A 94 0.93 1.20 -9.46
CA TRP A 94 0.40 1.92 -10.62
C TRP A 94 -0.16 0.93 -11.63
N LEU A 95 -1.49 0.81 -11.69
CA LEU A 95 -2.19 -0.12 -12.56
C LEU A 95 -2.95 0.66 -13.65
N ARG A 96 -2.27 0.90 -14.77
CA ARG A 96 -2.85 1.55 -15.94
C ARG A 96 -3.62 0.56 -16.79
N THR A 97 -4.71 1.00 -17.43
CA THR A 97 -5.54 0.13 -18.26
C THR A 97 -4.74 -0.60 -19.35
N PHE A 98 -3.84 0.11 -20.04
CA PHE A 98 -3.16 -0.39 -21.24
C PHE A 98 -1.63 -0.51 -21.11
N HIS A 99 -1.09 -0.41 -19.90
CA HIS A 99 0.36 -0.48 -19.66
C HIS A 99 0.72 -1.52 -18.61
N ALA A 100 1.99 -1.87 -18.58
CA ALA A 100 2.59 -2.75 -17.60
C ALA A 100 2.23 -2.32 -16.15
N PRO A 101 1.76 -3.26 -15.30
CA PRO A 101 1.68 -3.03 -13.86
C PRO A 101 3.06 -2.67 -13.30
N MET A 102 3.10 -1.65 -12.43
CA MET A 102 4.33 -1.25 -11.75
C MET A 102 4.12 -1.11 -10.23
N SER A 103 5.16 -1.41 -9.46
CA SER A 103 5.23 -1.12 -8.02
C SER A 103 6.51 -0.36 -7.71
N PHE A 104 6.37 0.67 -6.88
CA PHE A 104 7.42 1.54 -6.38
C PHE A 104 7.40 1.45 -4.86
N ARG A 105 8.32 0.69 -4.27
CA ARG A 105 8.42 0.51 -2.82
C ARG A 105 9.59 1.30 -2.29
N VAL A 106 9.32 2.29 -1.45
CA VAL A 106 10.33 3.06 -0.74
C VAL A 106 10.47 2.56 0.69
N THR A 107 11.71 2.31 1.11
CA THR A 107 12.03 2.01 2.52
C THR A 107 12.98 3.07 3.04
N MET A 108 12.57 3.79 4.08
CA MET A 108 13.33 4.84 4.74
C MET A 108 13.74 4.38 6.13
N SER A 109 15.02 4.53 6.50
CA SER A 109 15.46 4.40 7.89
C SER A 109 15.14 5.69 8.65
N THR A 110 14.47 5.59 9.80
CA THR A 110 14.17 6.77 10.64
C THR A 110 15.42 7.32 11.33
N ASP A 111 16.41 6.47 11.58
CA ASP A 111 17.62 6.86 12.31
C ASP A 111 18.61 7.63 11.41
N SER A 112 18.76 7.17 10.16
CA SER A 112 19.72 7.76 9.21
C SER A 112 19.08 8.69 8.20
N SER A 113 17.75 8.66 8.07
CA SER A 113 17.00 9.33 6.99
C SER A 113 17.46 8.91 5.58
N MET A 114 18.10 7.74 5.45
CA MET A 114 18.50 7.18 4.15
C MET A 114 17.41 6.25 3.63
N GLY A 115 17.18 6.33 2.32
CA GLY A 115 16.15 5.57 1.62
C GLY A 115 16.66 4.66 0.52
N THR A 116 15.89 3.63 0.21
CA THR A 116 15.98 2.88 -1.06
C THR A 116 14.63 2.84 -1.74
N LEU A 117 14.65 2.89 -3.07
CA LEU A 117 13.49 2.66 -3.93
C LEU A 117 13.67 1.34 -4.67
N GLN A 118 12.72 0.43 -4.50
CA GLN A 118 12.59 -0.77 -5.30
C GLN A 118 11.48 -0.56 -6.33
N ILE A 119 11.81 -0.83 -7.60
CA ILE A 119 10.90 -0.69 -8.75
C ILE A 119 10.71 -2.07 -9.34
N LYS A 120 9.46 -2.46 -9.56
CA LYS A 120 9.13 -3.72 -10.22
C LYS A 120 8.11 -3.48 -11.32
N THR A 121 8.31 -4.14 -12.45
CA THR A 121 7.43 -4.05 -13.62
C THR A 121 7.03 -5.46 -14.05
N ALA A 122 5.75 -5.64 -14.35
CA ALA A 122 5.24 -6.89 -14.92
C ALA A 122 4.95 -6.74 -16.42
N SER A 123 4.87 -7.85 -17.15
CA SER A 123 4.71 -7.86 -18.61
C SER A 123 3.26 -7.72 -19.10
N GLY A 124 2.30 -7.64 -18.18
CA GLY A 124 0.87 -7.65 -18.49
C GLY A 124 0.29 -6.26 -18.77
N LEU A 125 -1.03 -6.17 -18.69
CA LEU A 125 -1.77 -4.91 -18.75
C LEU A 125 -2.46 -4.71 -17.40
N GLY A 126 -2.20 -3.58 -16.74
CA GLY A 126 -2.72 -3.26 -15.40
C GLY A 126 -4.22 -3.39 -15.28
N GLY A 127 -4.98 -2.93 -16.28
CA GLY A 127 -6.44 -3.06 -16.33
C GLY A 127 -6.98 -4.49 -16.44
N TYR A 128 -6.12 -5.44 -16.82
CA TYR A 128 -6.52 -6.79 -17.22
C TYR A 128 -5.65 -7.84 -16.52
N HIS A 129 -4.82 -8.55 -17.27
CA HIS A 129 -3.96 -9.61 -16.77
C HIS A 129 -2.60 -9.06 -16.34
N PRO A 130 -2.11 -9.42 -15.13
CA PRO A 130 -0.84 -8.95 -14.61
C PRO A 130 0.39 -9.45 -15.39
N GLY A 131 0.26 -10.56 -16.13
CA GLY A 131 1.37 -11.17 -16.85
C GLY A 131 2.35 -11.86 -15.90
N VAL A 132 3.66 -11.67 -16.14
CA VAL A 132 4.74 -12.17 -15.28
C VAL A 132 5.68 -11.03 -14.88
N LEU A 133 6.45 -11.19 -13.79
CA LEU A 133 7.49 -10.22 -13.44
C LEU A 133 8.49 -10.09 -14.59
N GLN A 134 8.70 -8.87 -15.08
CA GLN A 134 9.60 -8.57 -16.18
C GLN A 134 10.91 -7.96 -15.69
N SER A 135 10.85 -7.06 -14.70
CA SER A 135 12.04 -6.44 -14.11
C SER A 135 11.85 -6.15 -12.62
N SER A 136 12.98 -6.11 -11.90
CA SER A 136 13.06 -5.70 -10.50
C SER A 136 14.40 -4.99 -10.32
N THR A 137 14.35 -3.70 -10.00
CA THR A 137 15.55 -2.87 -9.80
C THR A 137 15.47 -2.17 -8.46
N GLU A 138 16.63 -1.90 -7.86
CA GLU A 138 16.72 -1.17 -6.60
C GLU A 138 17.72 -0.03 -6.76
N GLN A 139 17.37 1.14 -6.24
CA GLN A 139 18.16 2.36 -6.34
C GLN A 139 18.19 3.06 -4.98
N PRO A 140 19.38 3.39 -4.44
CA PRO A 140 19.47 4.16 -3.21
C PRO A 140 19.10 5.63 -3.48
N PHE A 141 18.49 6.28 -2.48
CA PHE A 141 18.33 7.72 -2.48
C PHE A 141 19.60 8.41 -1.99
N THR A 142 19.89 9.58 -2.56
CA THR A 142 20.76 10.57 -1.92
C THR A 142 20.06 11.18 -0.70
N ALA A 143 20.79 11.92 0.12
CA ALA A 143 20.22 12.64 1.26
C ALA A 143 19.14 13.65 0.82
N ASP A 144 19.41 14.42 -0.25
CA ASP A 144 18.45 15.40 -0.78
C ASP A 144 17.19 14.73 -1.33
N GLN A 145 17.35 13.60 -2.03
CA GLN A 145 16.23 12.81 -2.56
C GLN A 145 15.39 12.20 -1.42
N SER A 146 16.04 11.72 -0.37
CA SER A 146 15.39 11.21 0.83
C SER A 146 14.54 12.28 1.51
N MET A 147 15.09 13.49 1.66
CA MET A 147 14.36 14.62 2.24
C MET A 147 13.19 15.08 1.36
N MET A 148 13.39 15.12 0.04
CA MET A 148 12.33 15.43 -0.93
C MET A 148 11.19 14.41 -0.84
N PHE A 149 11.52 13.12 -0.81
CA PHE A 149 10.54 12.05 -0.65
C PHE A 149 9.74 12.20 0.65
N LEU A 150 10.41 12.37 1.78
CA LEU A 150 9.73 12.52 3.08
C LEU A 150 8.83 13.75 3.13
N THR A 151 9.24 14.84 2.49
CA THR A 151 8.41 16.05 2.37
C THR A 151 7.13 15.77 1.59
N ARG A 152 7.25 15.19 0.38
CA ARG A 152 6.09 14.85 -0.46
C ARG A 152 5.19 13.81 0.17
N LEU A 153 5.77 12.82 0.86
CA LEU A 153 5.02 11.81 1.59
C LEU A 153 4.21 12.44 2.73
N GLY A 154 4.79 13.41 3.43
CA GLY A 154 4.10 14.17 4.47
C GLY A 154 3.00 15.08 3.94
N GLU A 155 3.22 15.74 2.79
CA GLU A 155 2.23 16.57 2.11
C GLU A 155 1.05 15.75 1.57
N ALA A 156 1.32 14.57 1.02
CA ALA A 156 0.31 13.66 0.51
C ALA A 156 -0.58 13.05 1.60
N ASP A 157 -0.09 12.98 2.84
CA ASP A 157 -0.78 12.43 4.03
C ASP A 157 -1.72 11.25 3.67
N ILE A 158 -1.12 10.11 3.33
CA ILE A 158 -1.85 8.92 2.86
C ILE A 158 -2.97 8.50 3.82
N CYS A 159 -2.79 8.73 5.13
CA CYS A 159 -3.76 8.37 6.15
C CYS A 159 -4.97 9.31 6.22
N ALA A 160 -4.78 10.58 5.88
CA ALA A 160 -5.86 11.59 5.87
C ALA A 160 -6.50 11.76 4.48
N SER A 161 -5.81 11.29 3.44
CA SER A 161 -6.30 11.33 2.06
C SER A 161 -7.58 10.51 1.88
N GLN A 162 -8.46 11.01 1.01
CA GLN A 162 -9.69 10.32 0.64
C GLN A 162 -9.53 9.65 -0.72
N GLU A 163 -10.23 8.53 -0.90
CA GLU A 163 -10.35 7.92 -2.22
C GLU A 163 -11.02 8.90 -3.19
N THR A 164 -10.51 8.98 -4.41
CA THR A 164 -11.16 9.77 -5.46
C THR A 164 -12.22 8.93 -6.15
N GLU A 165 -13.40 9.49 -6.39
CA GLU A 165 -14.47 8.78 -7.11
C GLU A 165 -13.99 8.29 -8.48
N ASN A 166 -14.19 6.99 -8.72
CA ASN A 166 -13.93 6.36 -10.01
C ASN A 166 -15.02 6.80 -11.01
N THR A 167 -14.71 7.82 -11.80
CA THR A 167 -15.63 8.40 -12.79
C THR A 167 -15.32 7.97 -14.23
N GLY A 168 -14.29 7.14 -14.44
CA GLY A 168 -13.80 6.71 -15.75
C GLY A 168 -13.92 5.21 -15.99
N THR A 169 -14.04 4.78 -17.25
CA THR A 169 -13.91 3.37 -17.65
C THR A 169 -12.45 2.96 -17.87
N ASP A 170 -11.60 3.94 -18.17
CA ASP A 170 -10.20 3.78 -18.51
C ASP A 170 -9.37 4.79 -17.72
N GLY A 171 -8.13 4.44 -17.43
CA GLY A 171 -7.27 5.27 -16.59
C GLY A 171 -6.18 4.49 -15.90
N ALA A 172 -5.84 4.93 -14.69
CA ALA A 172 -4.90 4.25 -13.84
C ALA A 172 -5.39 4.22 -12.40
N GLU A 173 -5.33 3.05 -11.78
CA GLU A 173 -5.47 2.91 -10.33
C GLU A 173 -4.11 3.24 -9.70
N TRP A 174 -4.10 4.27 -8.86
CA TRP A 174 -2.96 4.70 -8.07
C TRP A 174 -3.21 4.28 -6.63
N ILE A 175 -2.58 3.17 -6.22
CA ILE A 175 -2.77 2.61 -4.89
C ILE A 175 -1.55 3.01 -4.07
N PHE A 176 -1.76 3.86 -3.07
CA PHE A 176 -0.73 4.27 -2.15
C PHE A 176 -0.91 3.55 -0.82
N GLU A 177 0.17 3.00 -0.31
CA GLU A 177 0.26 2.37 0.99
C GLU A 177 1.38 3.02 1.78
N TYR A 178 1.15 3.17 3.08
CA TYR A 178 2.10 3.67 4.05
C TYR A 178 2.09 2.74 5.25
N ALA A 179 3.27 2.42 5.77
CA ALA A 179 3.42 1.69 7.02
C ALA A 179 4.63 2.19 7.81
N ASP A 180 4.47 2.29 9.11
CA ASP A 180 5.57 2.47 10.06
C ASP A 180 5.42 1.48 11.23
N THR A 181 5.98 1.80 12.40
CA THR A 181 5.84 0.93 13.57
C THR A 181 4.40 0.81 14.04
N ASP A 182 3.61 1.88 13.93
CA ASP A 182 2.34 2.06 14.63
C ASP A 182 1.15 2.07 13.68
N LEU A 183 1.37 2.45 12.41
CA LEU A 183 0.33 2.71 11.44
C LEU A 183 0.49 1.86 10.18
N TYR A 184 -0.65 1.58 9.58
CA TYR A 184 -0.78 1.19 8.18
C TYR A 184 -1.94 2.00 7.60
N CYS A 185 -1.71 2.64 6.46
CA CYS A 185 -2.70 3.44 5.75
C CYS A 185 -2.66 3.08 4.27
N LEU A 186 -3.82 3.16 3.64
CA LEU A 186 -3.98 2.92 2.21
C LEU A 186 -5.01 3.89 1.65
N VAL A 187 -4.73 4.41 0.46
CA VAL A 187 -5.67 5.20 -0.33
C VAL A 187 -5.55 4.80 -1.80
N VAL A 188 -6.68 4.79 -2.50
CA VAL A 188 -6.74 4.59 -3.94
C VAL A 188 -7.20 5.89 -4.60
N ALA A 189 -6.44 6.34 -5.60
CA ALA A 189 -6.81 7.42 -6.48
C ALA A 189 -6.94 6.92 -7.92
N HIS A 190 -8.05 7.22 -8.58
CA HIS A 190 -8.27 6.85 -9.98
C HIS A 190 -7.87 8.02 -10.88
N SER A 191 -6.82 7.85 -11.67
CA SER A 191 -6.29 8.83 -12.62
C SER A 191 -6.24 10.26 -12.06
N PRO A 192 -5.57 10.49 -10.91
CA PRO A 192 -5.56 11.82 -10.32
C PRO A 192 -4.86 12.80 -11.27
N THR A 193 -5.45 13.98 -11.45
CA THR A 193 -4.94 15.02 -12.38
C THR A 193 -4.32 16.23 -11.68
N HIS A 194 -4.45 16.29 -10.36
CA HIS A 194 -3.96 17.33 -9.48
C HIS A 194 -3.92 16.81 -8.04
N GLY A 195 -3.29 17.57 -7.15
CA GLY A 195 -3.21 17.26 -5.72
C GLY A 195 -1.98 16.45 -5.32
N GLU A 196 -1.81 16.27 -4.02
CA GLU A 196 -0.56 15.83 -3.41
C GLU A 196 -0.27 14.34 -3.69
N LEU A 197 -1.30 13.50 -3.82
CA LEU A 197 -1.15 12.10 -4.26
C LEU A 197 -0.63 12.00 -5.70
N MET A 198 -1.14 12.84 -6.61
CA MET A 198 -0.66 12.90 -7.99
C MET A 198 0.81 13.33 -8.01
N GLU A 199 1.16 14.37 -7.28
CA GLU A 199 2.53 14.87 -7.21
C GLU A 199 3.51 13.84 -6.62
N LEU A 200 3.10 13.10 -5.59
CA LEU A 200 3.91 12.03 -5.00
C LEU A 200 4.15 10.89 -6.00
N GLY A 201 3.11 10.41 -6.69
CA GLY A 201 3.26 9.33 -7.65
C GLY A 201 4.07 9.74 -8.88
N GLU A 202 3.82 10.94 -9.45
CA GLU A 202 4.63 11.46 -10.56
C GLU A 202 6.11 11.61 -10.16
N TRP A 203 6.38 12.08 -8.94
CA TRP A 203 7.76 12.17 -8.45
C TRP A 203 8.45 10.80 -8.41
N LEU A 204 7.75 9.73 -7.99
CA LEU A 204 8.29 8.37 -8.00
C LEU A 204 8.49 7.84 -9.43
N ILE A 205 7.58 8.13 -10.35
CA ILE A 205 7.65 7.76 -11.77
C ILE A 205 8.85 8.44 -12.45
N ASP A 206 9.02 9.74 -12.19
CA ASP A 206 10.17 10.53 -12.64
C ASP A 206 11.48 10.00 -12.09
N PHE A 207 11.53 9.74 -10.78
CA PHE A 207 12.71 9.21 -10.13
C PHE A 207 13.12 7.87 -10.75
N ALA A 208 12.16 6.97 -10.93
CA ALA A 208 12.37 5.66 -11.55
C ALA A 208 12.77 5.74 -13.04
N SER A 209 12.76 6.94 -13.64
CA SER A 209 13.09 7.17 -15.04
C SER A 209 12.21 6.34 -15.98
N VAL A 210 10.92 6.18 -15.63
CA VAL A 210 9.96 5.46 -16.48
C VAL A 210 9.89 6.15 -17.85
N PRO A 211 10.11 5.42 -18.97
CA PRO A 211 10.10 5.98 -20.31
C PRO A 211 8.80 6.71 -20.62
N ALA A 212 8.87 7.80 -21.39
CA ALA A 212 7.70 8.63 -21.68
C ALA A 212 6.58 7.88 -22.43
N ASP A 213 6.95 6.93 -23.29
CA ASP A 213 6.04 6.04 -24.00
C ASP A 213 5.42 4.96 -23.10
N GLU A 214 5.92 4.78 -21.88
CA GLU A 214 5.30 3.94 -20.86
C GLU A 214 4.46 4.74 -19.86
N ARG A 215 4.34 6.07 -19.98
CA ARG A 215 3.60 6.91 -19.01
C ARG A 215 2.13 7.14 -19.35
N TYR A 216 1.77 7.21 -20.63
CA TYR A 216 0.46 7.67 -21.11
C TYR A 216 -0.16 6.73 -22.14
#